data_AF-A0A2S5IW08-F1
#
_entry.id   AF-A0A2S5IW08-F1
#
_cell.length_a   1.000
_cell.length_b   1.000
_cell.length_c   1.000
_cell.angle_alpha   90.00
_cell.angle_beta   90.00
_cell.angle_gamma   90.00
#
_symmetry.space_group_name_H-M   'P 1'
#
loop_
_entity.id
_entity.type
_entity.pdbx_description
1 polymer ?
#
loop_
_entity_poly.entity_id
_entity_poly.type
_entity_poly.pdbx_seq_one_letter_code
_entity_poly.pdbx_strand_id
1 'polypeptide(L)' 'MNARNTIVLAMDDTDLSEALGCSSEEVESMQNAGVLAPQGQLWEIGPAKDYLRDAVWADGLWR' A
#
# COMPACT_ATOMS: atom_id res chain seq x y z
N MET A 1 -13.89 -26.29 -3.10
CA MET A 1 -12.48 -26.03 -2.72
C MET A 1 -12.39 -24.55 -2.39
N ASN A 2 -12.06 -24.18 -1.15
CA ASN A 2 -11.99 -22.77 -0.74
C ASN A 2 -10.71 -22.16 -1.34
N ALA A 3 -10.82 -21.21 -2.26
CA ALA A 3 -9.66 -20.54 -2.84
C ALA A 3 -8.95 -19.77 -1.71
N ARG A 4 -7.78 -20.23 -1.29
CA ARG A 4 -6.95 -19.48 -0.34
C ARG A 4 -6.47 -18.23 -1.08
N ASN A 5 -7.01 -17.08 -0.69
CA ASN A 5 -6.57 -15.81 -1.23
C ASN A 5 -5.24 -15.45 -0.56
N THR A 6 -4.14 -15.54 -1.30
CA THR A 6 -2.80 -15.17 -0.81
C THR A 6 -2.62 -13.67 -1.06
N ILE A 7 -2.39 -12.90 0.00
CA ILE A 7 -2.17 -11.45 -0.06
C ILE A 7 -0.71 -11.19 0.31
N VAL A 8 -0.02 -10.42 -0.53
CA VAL A 8 1.35 -9.98 -0.33
C VAL A 8 1.38 -8.45 -0.34
N LEU A 9 2.17 -7.87 0.55
CA LEU A 9 2.51 -6.46 0.56
C LEU A 9 3.75 -6.30 -0.32
N ALA A 10 3.60 -5.60 -1.44
CA ALA A 10 4.66 -5.28 -2.36
C ALA A 10 4.74 -3.76 -2.52
N MET A 11 5.95 -3.20 -2.44
CA MET A 11 6.19 -1.77 -2.64
C MET A 11 6.26 -1.43 -4.13
N ASP A 12 6.78 -2.36 -4.95
CA ASP A 12 6.90 -2.21 -6.40
C ASP A 12 6.79 -3.55 -7.15
N ASP A 13 6.95 -3.52 -8.48
CA ASP A 13 6.83 -4.69 -9.35
C ASP A 13 7.97 -5.70 -9.17
N THR A 14 9.11 -5.30 -8.59
CA THR A 14 10.22 -6.20 -8.26
C THR A 14 9.84 -7.09 -7.09
N ASP A 15 9.26 -6.52 -6.04
CA ASP A 15 8.75 -7.28 -4.89
C ASP A 15 7.68 -8.30 -5.34
N LEU A 16 6.81 -7.90 -6.27
CA LEU A 16 5.82 -8.80 -6.87
C LEU A 16 6.47 -9.91 -7.70
N SER A 17 7.47 -9.57 -8.51
CA SER A 17 8.23 -10.51 -9.34
C SER A 17 8.92 -11.57 -8.47
N GLU A 18 9.56 -11.18 -7.38
CA GLU A 18 10.17 -12.11 -6.42
C GLU A 18 9.14 -13.00 -5.72
N ALA A 19 8.04 -12.41 -5.23
CA ALA A 19 6.98 -13.15 -4.54
C ALA A 19 6.26 -14.16 -5.45
N LEU A 20 6.12 -13.84 -6.73
CA LEU A 20 5.48 -14.68 -7.74
C LEU A 20 6.47 -15.63 -8.43
N GLY A 21 7.78 -15.39 -8.30
CA GLY A 21 8.83 -16.16 -8.97
C GLY A 21 8.82 -15.99 -10.50
N CYS A 22 8.40 -14.84 -10.99
CA CYS A 22 8.30 -14.52 -12.42
C CYS A 22 9.07 -13.24 -12.76
N SER A 23 9.20 -12.90 -14.03
CA SER A 23 9.83 -11.66 -14.49
C SER A 23 8.90 -10.45 -14.31
N SER A 24 9.47 -9.24 -14.29
CA SER A 24 8.69 -8.00 -14.21
C SER A 24 7.77 -7.79 -15.42
N GLU A 25 8.16 -8.24 -16.62
CA GLU A 25 7.27 -8.21 -17.81
C GLU A 25 6.01 -9.06 -17.61
N GLU A 26 6.14 -10.21 -16.94
CA GLU A 26 4.99 -11.06 -16.61
C GLU A 26 4.10 -10.42 -15.54
N VAL A 27 4.69 -9.71 -14.56
CA VAL A 27 3.93 -8.92 -13.57
C VAL A 27 3.11 -7.84 -14.26
N GLU A 28 3.72 -7.05 -15.15
CA GLU A 28 3.03 -5.99 -15.90
C GLU A 28 1.93 -6.57 -16.79
N SER A 29 2.19 -7.70 -17.45
CA SER A 29 1.17 -8.44 -18.22
C SER A 29 -0.02 -8.85 -17.35
N MET A 30 0.22 -9.38 -16.15
CA MET A 30 -0.83 -9.79 -15.21
C MET A 30 -1.62 -8.61 -14.64
N GLN A 31 -0.97 -7.47 -14.40
CA GLN A 31 -1.66 -6.24 -14.00
C GLN A 31 -2.55 -5.71 -15.14
N ASN A 32 -2.03 -5.66 -16.36
CA ASN A 32 -2.78 -5.24 -17.55
C ASN A 32 -3.98 -6.16 -17.85
N ALA A 33 -3.83 -7.46 -17.59
CA ALA A 33 -4.89 -8.44 -17.71
C ALA A 33 -5.90 -8.43 -16.54
N GLY A 34 -5.66 -7.63 -15.50
CA GLY A 34 -6.50 -7.57 -14.30
C GLY A 34 -6.43 -8.82 -13.41
N VAL A 35 -5.42 -9.66 -13.60
CA VAL A 35 -5.15 -10.85 -12.77
C VAL A 35 -4.58 -10.45 -11.42
N LEU A 36 -3.71 -9.43 -11.42
CA LEU A 36 -3.24 -8.77 -10.20
C LEU A 36 -4.11 -7.54 -9.93
N ALA A 37 -4.80 -7.54 -8.79
CA ALA A 37 -5.57 -6.41 -8.32
C ALA A 37 -4.83 -5.75 -7.15
N PRO A 38 -4.46 -4.44 -7.25
CA PRO A 38 -3.85 -3.75 -6.12
C PRO A 38 -4.82 -3.69 -4.94
N GLN A 39 -4.45 -4.32 -3.82
CA GLN A 39 -5.21 -4.30 -2.57
C GLN A 39 -4.67 -3.20 -1.65
N GLY A 40 -4.90 -1.94 -2.02
CA GLY A 40 -4.69 -0.75 -1.18
C GLY A 40 -3.23 -0.31 -0.94
N GLN A 41 -3.06 0.98 -0.59
CA GLN A 41 -1.77 1.59 -0.23
C GLN A 41 -1.63 1.63 1.31
N LEU A 42 -0.44 1.28 1.83
CA LEU A 42 -0.11 1.36 3.25
C LEU A 42 0.44 2.75 3.57
N TRP A 43 -0.14 3.43 4.57
CA TRP A 43 0.23 4.79 4.95
C TRP A 43 0.71 4.86 6.40
N GLU A 44 1.83 5.54 6.62
CA GLU A 44 2.34 5.87 7.95
C GLU A 44 1.70 7.21 8.40
N ILE A 45 1.02 7.20 9.54
CA ILE A 45 0.12 8.29 9.95
C ILE A 45 0.55 9.01 11.23
N GLY A 46 1.68 8.64 11.83
CA GLY A 46 2.20 9.25 13.06
C GLY A 46 2.46 10.75 12.90
N PRO A 47 3.26 11.18 11.92
CA PRO A 47 3.53 12.59 11.67
C PRO A 47 2.27 13.42 11.35
N ALA A 48 1.31 12.83 10.62
CA ALA A 48 0.04 13.50 10.34
C ALA A 48 -0.77 13.71 11.62
N LYS A 49 -0.76 12.73 12.55
CA LYS A 49 -1.37 12.87 13.87
C LYS A 49 -0.67 13.91 14.73
N ASP A 50 0.65 13.96 14.71
CA ASP A 50 1.41 14.95 15.48
C ASP A 50 1.14 16.36 14.95
N TYR A 51 1.16 16.56 13.63
CA TYR A 51 0.80 17.83 12.99
C TYR A 51 -0.61 18.30 13.36
N LEU A 52 -1.61 17.41 13.29
CA LEU A 52 -2.98 17.75 13.66
C LEU A 52 -3.12 18.08 15.15
N ARG A 53 -2.40 17.36 16.02
CA ARG A 53 -2.39 17.65 17.46
C ARG A 53 -1.81 19.03 17.74
N ASP A 54 -0.69 19.37 17.12
CA ASP A 54 -0.04 20.67 17.31
C ASP A 54 -0.92 21.81 16.77
N ALA A 55 -1.62 21.59 15.66
CA ALA A 55 -2.59 22.54 15.11
C ALA A 55 -3.78 22.79 16.06
N VAL A 56 -4.32 21.74 16.70
CA VAL A 56 -5.40 21.87 17.71
C VAL A 56 -4.91 22.59 18.96
N TRP A 57 -3.68 22.34 19.38
CA TRP A 57 -3.07 23.03 20.52
C TRP A 57 -2.90 24.53 20.24
N ALA A 58 -2.52 24.90 19.00
CA ALA A 58 -2.48 26.29 18.57
C ALA A 58 -3.88 26.94 18.63
N ASP A 59 -4.92 26.30 18.08
CA ASP A 59 -6.28 26.87 18.06
C ASP A 59 -6.86 27.13 19.47
N GLY A 60 -6.50 26.29 20.45
CA GLY A 60 -6.91 26.48 21.85
C GLY A 60 -6.15 27.58 22.61
N LEU A 61 -4.97 28.00 22.13
CA LEU A 61 -4.13 29.02 22.78
C LEU A 61 -4.48 30.46 22.34
N TRP A 62 -5.13 30.62 21.18
CA TRP A 62 -5.49 31.92 20.59
C TRP A 62 -6.91 32.40 20.93
N ARG A 63 -7.52 31.94 22.03
CA ARG A 63 -8.80 32.46 22.57
C ARG A 63 -8.63 33.31 23.82
#